data_AF-U5W0P7-F1
#
_entry.id   AF-U5W0P7-F1
#
_cell.length_a   1.000
_cell.length_b   1.000
_cell.length_c   1.000
_cell.angle_alpha   90.00
_cell.angle_beta   90.00
_cell.angle_gamma   90.00
#
_symmetry.space_group_name_H-M   'P 1'
#
loop_
_entity.id
_entity.type
_entity.pdbx_description
1 polymer ?
#
loop_
_entity_poly.entity_id
_entity_poly.type
_entity_poly.pdbx_seq_one_letter_code
_entity_poly.pdbx_strand_id
1 'polypeptide(L)'
;MAAAGVVTALLTGTAVVTAGPAQAASADRLTPGRTLTPGAELRSANQRYRLVMQTDGNAVVMTAGGTPLWSSDTPGYGGAALEMQNDGNLVLYKSGHVALKASGTAGRQSASLVLQDDGNLVVYTSDGRPWWSTNTSGGAKAPAPTGARLCARVGYYAGFREQGLQLAVQVALAESGCNPAATNRNTNNSVDYGLWQVNNRAHPQWTPSQLLDPQTNANAAWSISGRGGNWRPWVAYTSGAHTRNGIPAKANAAVTQL
;
A
#
# COMPACT_ATOMS: atom_id res chain seq x y z
N MET A 1 -44.71 0.96 75.71
CA MET A 1 -45.29 0.48 74.44
C MET A 1 -44.89 1.51 73.39
N ALA A 2 -43.82 1.30 72.61
CA ALA A 2 -43.81 0.59 71.30
C ALA A 2 -44.78 1.25 70.29
N ALA A 3 -44.47 1.58 69.04
CA ALA A 3 -43.28 1.50 68.19
C ALA A 3 -43.56 2.27 66.87
N ALA A 4 -42.51 2.50 66.08
CA ALA A 4 -42.46 2.65 64.60
C ALA A 4 -43.21 3.82 63.93
N GLY A 5 -42.65 4.64 63.04
CA GLY A 5 -41.46 4.55 62.22
C GLY A 5 -41.83 4.26 60.76
N VAL A 6 -41.77 5.25 59.88
CA VAL A 6 -41.37 5.09 58.46
C VAL A 6 -40.71 6.38 58.00
N VAL A 7 -39.41 6.29 57.68
CA VAL A 7 -38.64 7.28 56.95
C VAL A 7 -38.72 6.88 55.48
N THR A 8 -39.25 7.75 54.62
CA THR A 8 -39.19 7.58 53.17
C THR A 8 -37.77 7.92 52.71
N ALA A 9 -36.99 6.90 52.35
CA ALA A 9 -35.63 7.07 51.83
C ALA A 9 -35.65 7.70 50.42
N LEU A 10 -34.99 8.85 50.25
CA LEU A 10 -34.54 9.30 48.94
C LEU A 10 -33.30 8.47 48.56
N LEU A 11 -33.43 7.63 47.54
CA LEU A 11 -32.30 6.97 46.89
C LEU A 11 -31.55 7.99 46.03
N THR A 12 -30.46 8.56 46.53
CA THR A 12 -29.46 9.24 45.70
C THR A 12 -28.56 8.18 45.05
N GLY A 13 -29.02 7.65 43.92
CA GLY A 13 -28.19 6.77 43.09
C GLY A 13 -27.02 7.55 42.50
N THR A 14 -25.80 7.32 43.00
CA THR A 14 -24.58 7.74 42.32
C THR A 14 -24.33 6.79 41.15
N ALA A 15 -24.46 7.31 39.93
CA ALA A 15 -24.03 6.58 38.74
C ALA A 15 -22.50 6.53 38.74
N VAL A 16 -21.93 5.38 39.07
CA VAL A 16 -20.52 5.09 38.78
C VAL A 16 -20.42 4.88 37.27
N VAL A 17 -20.05 5.95 36.55
CA VAL A 17 -19.60 5.82 35.16
C VAL A 17 -18.25 5.12 35.20
N THR A 18 -18.25 3.81 35.00
CA THR A 18 -17.02 3.09 34.68
C THR A 18 -16.64 3.51 33.27
N ALA A 19 -15.61 4.34 33.16
CA ALA A 19 -14.94 4.52 31.88
C ALA A 19 -14.45 3.13 31.45
N GLY A 20 -14.90 2.65 30.28
CA GLY A 20 -14.27 1.50 29.63
C GLY A 20 -12.77 1.76 29.48
N PRO A 21 -11.93 0.72 29.34
CA PRO A 21 -10.50 0.93 29.23
C PRO A 21 -10.22 1.93 28.11
N ALA A 22 -9.74 3.11 28.48
CA ALA A 22 -9.16 4.03 27.52
C ALA A 22 -8.09 3.22 26.78
N GLN A 23 -8.26 2.97 25.48
CA GLN A 23 -7.20 2.41 24.66
C GLN A 23 -5.95 3.26 24.95
N ALA A 24 -4.95 2.65 25.56
CA ALA A 24 -3.66 3.29 25.80
C ALA A 24 -3.25 3.96 24.49
N ALA A 25 -2.90 5.25 24.56
CA ALA A 25 -2.48 5.99 23.38
C ALA A 25 -1.50 5.11 22.59
N SER A 26 -1.87 4.77 21.36
CA SER A 26 -1.05 3.95 20.49
C SER A 26 0.34 4.59 20.44
N ALA A 27 1.38 3.82 20.78
CA ALA A 27 2.74 4.33 20.84
C ALA A 27 3.16 4.89 19.48
N ASP A 28 4.09 5.84 19.49
CA ASP A 28 4.71 6.39 18.29
C ASP A 28 5.71 5.43 17.63
N ARG A 29 5.98 4.28 18.25
CA ARG A 29 7.07 3.38 17.84
C ARG A 29 6.75 1.90 17.97
N LEU A 30 7.38 1.13 17.09
CA LEU A 30 7.52 -0.32 17.18
C LEU A 30 8.97 -0.65 17.57
N THR A 31 9.17 -1.15 18.78
CA THR A 31 10.49 -1.56 19.30
C THR A 31 10.90 -2.92 18.75
N PRO A 32 12.19 -3.30 18.83
CA PRO A 32 12.64 -4.62 18.39
C PRO A 32 11.82 -5.76 18.99
N GLY A 33 11.53 -6.77 18.18
CA GLY A 33 10.73 -7.95 18.52
C GLY A 33 9.23 -7.68 18.65
N ARG A 34 8.75 -6.49 18.30
CA ARG A 34 7.32 -6.15 18.33
C ARG A 34 6.70 -6.20 16.94
N THR A 35 5.42 -6.52 16.94
CA THR A 35 4.60 -6.66 15.73
C THR A 35 3.40 -5.72 15.81
N LEU A 36 3.17 -4.98 14.74
CA LEU A 36 1.93 -4.25 14.48
C LEU A 36 0.99 -5.19 13.70
N THR A 37 -0.01 -5.70 14.40
CA THR A 37 -0.98 -6.68 13.87
C THR A 37 -2.06 -6.00 13.01
N PRO A 38 -2.78 -6.76 12.17
CA PRO A 38 -3.92 -6.22 11.41
C PRO A 38 -4.90 -5.43 12.30
N GLY A 39 -5.33 -4.27 11.83
CA GLY A 39 -6.20 -3.33 12.54
C GLY A 39 -5.50 -2.44 13.58
N ALA A 40 -4.27 -2.78 13.99
CA ALA A 40 -3.52 -1.98 14.94
C ALA A 40 -2.84 -0.78 14.27
N GLU A 41 -2.43 0.18 15.09
CA GLU A 41 -1.82 1.42 14.64
C GLU A 41 -0.68 1.91 15.55
N LEU A 42 0.18 2.76 14.98
CA LEU A 42 1.04 3.72 15.69
C LEU A 42 0.46 5.13 15.50
N ARG A 43 0.62 6.00 16.50
CA ARG A 43 0.25 7.43 16.42
C ARG A 43 1.46 8.30 16.72
N SER A 44 1.69 9.35 15.92
CA SER A 44 2.71 10.34 16.25
C SER A 44 2.42 10.97 17.61
N ALA A 45 3.45 11.45 18.33
CA ALA A 45 3.28 12.02 19.66
C ALA A 45 2.30 13.20 19.65
N ASN A 46 2.34 14.03 18.61
CA ASN A 46 1.42 15.14 18.38
C ASN A 46 0.04 14.74 17.85
N GLN A 47 -0.23 13.44 17.67
CA GLN A 47 -1.50 12.85 17.22
C GLN A 47 -1.94 13.27 15.80
N ARG A 48 -1.07 13.90 15.01
CA ARG A 48 -1.40 14.37 13.65
C ARG A 48 -1.24 13.32 12.57
N TYR A 49 -0.55 12.22 12.85
CA TYR A 49 -0.25 11.16 11.89
C TYR A 49 -0.48 9.78 12.50
N ARG A 50 -0.78 8.82 11.63
CA ARG A 50 -1.03 7.43 11.98
C ARG A 50 -0.32 6.51 11.00
N LEU A 51 0.26 5.43 11.49
CA LEU A 51 0.60 4.24 10.71
C LEU A 51 -0.43 3.18 11.06
N VAL A 52 -1.18 2.69 10.09
CA VAL A 52 -2.18 1.65 10.30
C VAL A 52 -1.77 0.41 9.52
N MET A 53 -1.71 -0.74 10.20
CA MET A 53 -1.66 -2.04 9.52
C MET A 53 -3.09 -2.43 9.17
N GLN A 54 -3.54 -2.15 7.95
CA GLN A 54 -4.93 -2.38 7.57
C GLN A 54 -5.25 -3.88 7.48
N THR A 55 -6.52 -4.24 7.68
CA THR A 55 -6.97 -5.64 7.71
C THR A 55 -6.90 -6.34 6.35
N ASP A 56 -6.84 -5.56 5.26
CA ASP A 56 -6.60 -6.05 3.91
C ASP A 56 -5.14 -6.44 3.66
N GLY A 57 -4.24 -6.18 4.62
CA GLY A 57 -2.82 -6.48 4.54
C GLY A 57 -1.95 -5.31 4.12
N ASN A 58 -2.50 -4.10 3.95
CA ASN A 58 -1.70 -2.93 3.59
C ASN A 58 -1.29 -2.09 4.81
N ALA A 59 0.01 -1.82 4.98
CA ALA A 59 0.48 -0.81 5.93
C ALA A 59 0.43 0.59 5.30
N VAL A 60 -0.24 1.54 5.96
CA VAL A 60 -0.49 2.89 5.42
C VAL A 60 -0.13 3.97 6.44
N VAL A 61 0.72 4.93 6.03
CA VAL A 61 0.95 6.18 6.76
C VAL A 61 -0.06 7.20 6.26
N MET A 62 -0.76 7.85 7.17
CA MET A 62 -1.80 8.83 6.87
C MET A 62 -1.84 9.97 7.88
N THR A 63 -2.46 11.08 7.50
CA THR A 63 -2.83 12.13 8.46
C THR A 63 -3.91 11.62 9.42
N ALA A 64 -4.09 12.28 10.56
CA ALA A 64 -5.17 11.98 11.50
C ALA A 64 -6.56 12.07 10.84
N GLY A 65 -6.72 12.95 9.84
CA GLY A 65 -7.92 13.09 9.02
C GLY A 65 -8.10 11.99 7.97
N GLY A 66 -7.20 11.02 7.87
CA GLY A 66 -7.31 9.86 6.97
C GLY A 66 -6.72 10.07 5.58
N THR A 67 -6.02 11.18 5.31
CA THR A 67 -5.35 11.39 4.01
C THR A 67 -4.11 10.50 3.92
N PRO A 68 -4.03 9.55 2.97
CA PRO A 68 -2.89 8.66 2.84
C PRO A 68 -1.66 9.40 2.29
N LEU A 69 -0.53 9.23 2.97
CA LEU A 69 0.77 9.81 2.61
C LEU A 69 1.68 8.77 1.97
N TRP A 70 1.70 7.55 2.51
CA TRP A 70 2.49 6.43 2.01
C TRP A 70 1.75 5.10 2.22
N SER A 71 2.03 4.12 1.38
CA SER A 71 1.47 2.78 1.44
C SER A 71 2.57 1.76 1.16
N SER A 72 2.52 0.63 1.86
CA SER A 72 3.39 -0.52 1.59
C SER A 72 3.07 -1.22 0.29
N ASP A 73 1.88 -0.96 -0.28
CA ASP A 73 1.35 -1.51 -1.53
C ASP A 73 1.08 -3.01 -1.50
N THR A 74 0.64 -3.49 -0.35
CA THR A 74 0.38 -4.92 -0.08
C THR A 74 -1.08 -5.24 0.29
N PRO A 75 -2.12 -4.51 -0.18
CA PRO A 75 -3.49 -4.96 0.07
C PRO A 75 -3.72 -6.33 -0.60
N GLY A 76 -4.70 -7.11 -0.13
CA GLY A 76 -4.98 -8.46 -0.62
C GLY A 76 -4.25 -9.57 0.14
N TYR A 77 -3.35 -9.22 1.06
CA TYR A 77 -2.73 -10.15 2.00
C TYR A 77 -3.36 -10.04 3.39
N GLY A 78 -4.68 -10.28 3.46
CA GLY A 78 -5.43 -10.21 4.71
C GLY A 78 -4.77 -10.99 5.83
N GLY A 79 -4.67 -10.38 7.01
CA GLY A 79 -3.93 -10.94 8.15
C GLY A 79 -2.42 -10.65 8.14
N ALA A 80 -1.90 -9.88 7.19
CA ALA A 80 -0.49 -9.48 7.21
C ALA A 80 -0.16 -8.58 8.42
N ALA A 81 1.06 -8.68 8.89
CA ALA A 81 1.54 -7.93 10.04
C ALA A 81 2.92 -7.30 9.75
N LEU A 82 3.18 -6.16 10.37
CA LEU A 82 4.46 -5.47 10.25
C LEU A 82 5.29 -5.72 11.51
N GLU A 83 6.48 -6.27 11.36
CA GLU A 83 7.35 -6.65 12.47
C GLU A 83 8.67 -5.91 12.42
N MET A 84 9.04 -5.27 13.53
CA MET A 84 10.38 -4.75 13.73
C MET A 84 11.20 -5.87 14.38
N GLN A 85 11.97 -6.60 13.57
CA GLN A 85 12.70 -7.78 14.02
C GLN A 85 13.86 -7.42 14.95
N ASN A 86 14.27 -8.37 15.79
CA ASN A 86 15.40 -8.19 16.71
C ASN A 86 16.75 -8.00 16.00
N ASP A 87 16.87 -8.49 14.76
CA ASP A 87 18.05 -8.30 13.92
C ASP A 87 18.11 -6.90 13.28
N GLY A 88 17.10 -6.07 13.50
CA GLY A 88 17.00 -4.72 12.97
C GLY A 88 16.27 -4.57 11.65
N ASN A 89 15.75 -5.66 11.08
CA ASN A 89 14.98 -5.60 9.84
C ASN A 89 13.51 -5.26 10.13
N LEU A 90 12.94 -4.33 9.36
CA LEU A 90 11.50 -4.09 9.39
C LEU A 90 10.89 -4.94 8.27
N VAL A 91 10.03 -5.89 8.63
CA VAL A 91 9.49 -6.88 7.69
C VAL A 91 7.98 -6.93 7.76
N LEU A 92 7.35 -6.85 6.60
CA LEU A 92 5.94 -7.14 6.43
C LEU A 92 5.78 -8.63 6.13
N TYR A 93 5.04 -9.35 6.97
CA TYR A 93 4.78 -10.78 6.84
C TYR A 93 3.33 -11.03 6.45
N LYS A 94 3.10 -11.92 5.47
CA LYS A 94 1.77 -12.51 5.27
C LYS A 94 1.55 -13.69 6.22
N SER A 95 0.32 -14.23 6.20
CA SER A 95 -0.03 -15.46 6.92
C SER A 95 0.98 -16.60 6.68
N GLY A 96 1.28 -17.37 7.72
CA GLY A 96 2.34 -18.38 7.71
C GLY A 96 3.75 -17.81 7.89
N HIS A 97 3.88 -16.53 8.27
CA HIS A 97 5.16 -15.86 8.53
C HIS A 97 6.10 -15.86 7.31
N VAL A 98 5.52 -15.68 6.12
CA VAL A 98 6.26 -15.55 4.86
C VAL A 98 6.47 -14.07 4.56
N ALA A 99 7.72 -13.65 4.38
CA ALA A 99 8.05 -12.24 4.14
C ALA A 99 7.48 -11.76 2.80
N LEU A 100 6.78 -10.63 2.83
CA LEU A 100 6.32 -9.88 1.65
C LEU A 100 7.30 -8.77 1.29
N LYS A 101 7.68 -7.95 2.27
CA LYS A 101 8.63 -6.84 2.10
C LYS A 101 9.56 -6.73 3.29
N ALA A 102 10.76 -6.26 3.03
CA ALA A 102 11.72 -5.90 4.06
C ALA A 102 12.35 -4.54 3.76
N SER A 103 12.71 -3.79 4.80
CA SER A 103 13.48 -2.55 4.68
C SER A 103 14.93 -2.78 4.25
N GLY A 104 15.44 -4.01 4.37
CA GLY A 104 16.84 -4.34 4.10
C GLY A 104 17.78 -3.83 5.19
N THR A 105 17.32 -3.82 6.44
CA THR A 105 18.05 -3.29 7.60
C THR A 105 18.57 -4.36 8.56
N ALA A 106 18.56 -5.62 8.13
CA ALA A 106 19.13 -6.72 8.91
C ALA A 106 20.59 -6.47 9.31
N GLY A 107 20.97 -6.95 10.49
CA GLY A 107 22.29 -6.73 11.09
C GLY A 107 22.41 -5.45 11.92
N ARG A 108 21.30 -4.73 12.15
CA ARG A 108 21.24 -3.55 13.03
C ARG A 108 20.38 -3.83 14.25
N GLN A 109 20.93 -4.63 15.14
CA GLN A 109 20.29 -4.98 16.40
C GLN A 109 19.75 -3.73 17.12
N SER A 110 18.63 -3.91 17.79
CA SER A 110 17.96 -2.85 18.57
C SER A 110 17.43 -1.66 17.76
N ALA A 111 17.23 -1.80 16.45
CA ALA A 111 16.58 -0.77 15.64
C ALA A 111 15.08 -0.65 15.97
N SER A 112 14.54 0.56 15.85
CA SER A 112 13.12 0.84 16.10
C SER A 112 12.48 1.56 14.92
N LEU A 113 11.21 1.26 14.67
CA LEU A 113 10.38 2.01 13.73
C LEU A 113 9.67 3.13 14.51
N VAL A 114 9.80 4.37 14.06
CA VAL A 114 9.23 5.54 14.74
C VAL A 114 8.40 6.36 13.76
N LEU A 115 7.16 6.67 14.11
CA LEU A 115 6.29 7.61 13.42
C LEU A 115 6.46 9.00 14.05
N GLN A 116 7.11 9.87 13.32
CA GLN A 116 7.53 11.19 13.79
C GLN A 116 6.39 12.21 13.72
N ASP A 117 6.54 13.29 14.49
CA ASP A 117 5.59 14.40 14.53
C ASP A 117 5.50 15.21 13.24
N ASP A 118 6.46 15.06 12.32
CA ASP A 118 6.42 15.65 10.99
C ASP A 118 5.71 14.74 9.95
N GLY A 119 5.24 13.56 10.37
CA GLY A 119 4.57 12.58 9.52
C GLY A 119 5.50 11.63 8.78
N ASN A 120 6.80 11.68 9.03
CA ASN A 120 7.75 10.70 8.49
C ASN A 120 7.76 9.42 9.34
N LEU A 121 7.79 8.26 8.69
CA LEU A 121 7.97 6.97 9.35
C LEU A 121 9.40 6.50 9.08
N VAL A 122 10.18 6.28 10.13
CA VAL A 122 11.63 6.08 10.04
C VAL A 122 12.07 4.85 10.81
N VAL A 123 12.94 4.04 10.22
CA VAL A 123 13.71 3.03 10.95
C VAL A 123 14.99 3.67 11.45
N TYR A 124 15.12 3.75 12.77
CA TYR A 124 16.31 4.21 13.48
C TYR A 124 17.14 3.03 13.96
N THR A 125 18.45 3.08 13.75
CA THR A 125 19.40 2.15 14.37
C THR A 125 19.57 2.45 15.86
N SER A 126 20.22 1.54 16.60
CA SER A 126 20.43 1.67 18.04
C SER A 126 21.23 2.91 18.47
N ASP A 127 22.07 3.47 17.58
CA ASP A 127 22.83 4.71 17.78
C ASP A 127 22.05 5.97 17.33
N GLY A 128 20.75 5.83 17.01
CA GLY A 128 19.86 6.94 16.68
C GLY A 128 20.01 7.46 15.25
N ARG A 129 20.73 6.75 14.37
CA ARG A 129 20.85 7.16 12.95
C ARG A 129 19.62 6.71 12.15
N PRO A 130 19.04 7.58 11.32
CA PRO A 130 17.97 7.18 10.41
C PRO A 130 18.56 6.33 9.29
N TRP A 131 17.91 5.23 8.94
CA TRP A 131 18.37 4.39 7.82
C TRP A 131 17.38 4.32 6.67
N TRP A 132 16.12 4.09 6.99
CA TRP A 132 15.06 4.02 6.00
C TRP A 132 13.93 4.94 6.42
N SER A 133 13.26 5.56 5.44
CA SER A 133 12.10 6.40 5.69
C SER A 133 11.07 6.28 4.57
N THR A 134 9.83 6.66 4.88
CA THR A 134 8.75 6.83 3.89
C THR A 134 8.89 8.10 3.05
N ASN A 135 9.78 9.02 3.43
CA ASN A 135 9.96 10.34 2.82
C ASN A 135 8.67 11.18 2.83
N THR A 136 7.97 11.19 3.97
CA THR A 136 6.70 11.89 4.17
C THR A 136 6.79 13.06 5.17
N SER A 137 8.01 13.54 5.46
CA SER A 137 8.27 14.68 6.34
C SER A 137 7.49 15.92 5.91
N GLY A 138 6.94 16.65 6.87
CA GLY A 138 6.05 17.79 6.64
C GLY A 138 4.64 17.39 6.17
N GLY A 139 4.27 16.11 6.27
CA GLY A 139 3.01 15.57 5.73
C GLY A 139 2.98 15.48 4.20
N ALA A 140 4.13 15.46 3.54
CA ALA A 140 4.21 15.26 2.10
C ALA A 140 3.73 13.86 1.71
N LYS A 141 3.08 13.74 0.54
CA LYS A 141 2.79 12.42 -0.03
C LYS A 141 4.10 11.83 -0.55
N ALA A 142 4.36 10.57 -0.21
CA ALA A 142 5.52 9.87 -0.72
C ALA A 142 5.50 9.87 -2.27
N PRO A 143 6.67 9.94 -2.92
CA PRO A 143 6.76 9.88 -4.37
C PRO A 143 5.98 8.69 -4.93
N ALA A 144 5.14 8.95 -5.92
CA ALA A 144 4.45 7.89 -6.63
C ALA A 144 5.50 6.96 -7.29
N PRO A 145 5.26 5.65 -7.34
CA PRO A 145 6.14 4.75 -8.08
C PRO A 145 6.15 5.15 -9.55
N THR A 146 7.26 4.88 -10.23
CA THR A 146 7.41 5.10 -11.67
C THR A 146 7.85 3.82 -12.36
N GLY A 147 7.77 3.79 -13.70
CA GLY A 147 8.23 2.68 -14.51
C GLY A 147 7.59 1.34 -14.13
N ALA A 148 8.38 0.25 -14.16
CA ALA A 148 7.88 -1.09 -13.90
C ALA A 148 7.15 -1.23 -12.54
N ARG A 149 7.61 -0.53 -11.50
CA ARG A 149 6.95 -0.56 -10.18
C ARG A 149 5.58 0.12 -10.19
N LEU A 150 5.41 1.16 -11.00
CA LEU A 150 4.08 1.76 -11.22
C LEU A 150 3.14 0.74 -11.85
N CYS A 151 3.53 0.15 -12.99
CA CYS A 151 2.74 -0.87 -13.68
C CYS A 151 2.40 -2.06 -12.77
N ALA A 152 3.38 -2.56 -12.02
CA ALA A 152 3.16 -3.65 -11.09
C ALA A 152 2.10 -3.27 -10.05
N ARG A 153 2.21 -2.06 -9.46
CA ARG A 153 1.27 -1.60 -8.43
C ARG A 153 -0.15 -1.46 -8.98
N VAL A 154 -0.32 -0.71 -10.07
CA VAL A 154 -1.66 -0.45 -10.61
C VAL A 154 -2.27 -1.71 -11.23
N GLY A 155 -1.45 -2.59 -11.80
CA GLY A 155 -1.88 -3.90 -12.28
C GLY A 155 -2.35 -4.80 -11.13
N TYR A 156 -1.64 -4.81 -10.01
CA TYR A 156 -2.06 -5.52 -8.81
C TYR A 156 -3.42 -4.99 -8.32
N TYR A 157 -3.61 -3.67 -8.23
CA TYR A 157 -4.89 -3.07 -7.83
C TYR A 157 -6.01 -3.30 -8.84
N ALA A 158 -5.69 -3.44 -10.13
CA ALA A 158 -6.68 -3.78 -11.16
C ALA A 158 -7.17 -5.23 -11.05
N GLY A 159 -6.39 -6.13 -10.44
CA GLY A 159 -6.78 -7.51 -10.17
C GLY A 159 -5.79 -8.57 -10.67
N PHE A 160 -4.73 -8.18 -11.41
CA PHE A 160 -3.73 -9.13 -11.86
C PHE A 160 -2.96 -9.73 -10.67
N ARG A 161 -2.62 -11.02 -10.74
CA ARG A 161 -1.87 -11.74 -9.69
C ARG A 161 -0.78 -12.62 -10.31
N GLU A 162 0.23 -12.92 -9.52
CA GLU A 162 1.27 -13.91 -9.82
C GLU A 162 1.86 -13.76 -11.24
N GLN A 163 1.97 -14.85 -12.01
CA GLN A 163 2.48 -14.84 -13.37
C GLN A 163 1.65 -13.95 -14.31
N GLY A 164 0.34 -13.83 -14.08
CA GLY A 164 -0.52 -12.94 -14.86
C GLY A 164 -0.17 -11.47 -14.66
N LEU A 165 0.20 -11.07 -13.43
CA LEU A 165 0.70 -9.73 -13.14
C LEU A 165 2.08 -9.51 -13.76
N GLN A 166 2.98 -10.49 -13.67
CA GLN A 166 4.28 -10.38 -14.31
C GLN A 166 4.14 -10.18 -15.82
N LEU A 167 3.26 -10.95 -16.48
CA LEU A 167 2.98 -10.79 -17.91
C LEU A 167 2.36 -9.42 -18.22
N ALA A 168 1.42 -8.94 -17.40
CA ALA A 168 0.84 -7.60 -17.57
C ALA A 168 1.91 -6.51 -17.54
N VAL A 169 2.85 -6.57 -16.59
CA VAL A 169 3.96 -5.61 -16.49
C VAL A 169 4.90 -5.73 -17.70
N GLN A 170 5.17 -6.94 -18.19
CA GLN A 170 5.98 -7.14 -19.40
C GLN A 170 5.34 -6.46 -20.62
N VAL A 171 4.03 -6.64 -20.80
CA VAL A 171 3.30 -6.00 -21.90
C VAL A 171 3.34 -4.49 -21.77
N ALA A 172 3.05 -3.91 -20.60
CA ALA A 172 3.12 -2.45 -20.42
C ALA A 172 4.54 -1.87 -20.62
N LEU A 173 5.57 -2.59 -20.21
CA LEU A 173 6.96 -2.20 -20.45
C LEU A 173 7.28 -2.18 -21.95
N ALA A 174 6.76 -3.12 -22.73
CA ALA A 174 6.94 -3.14 -24.17
C ALA A 174 6.08 -2.10 -24.91
N GLU A 175 4.88 -1.81 -24.41
CA GLU A 175 3.95 -0.86 -25.02
C GLU A 175 4.36 0.61 -24.77
N SER A 176 4.75 0.96 -23.54
CA SER A 176 5.00 2.35 -23.15
C SER A 176 6.28 2.57 -22.34
N GLY A 177 7.01 1.51 -22.01
CA GLY A 177 8.05 1.58 -20.98
C GLY A 177 7.48 1.84 -19.58
N CYS A 178 6.18 1.57 -19.37
CA CYS A 178 5.44 1.96 -18.17
C CYS A 178 5.40 3.48 -17.93
N ASN A 179 5.25 4.25 -19.01
CA ASN A 179 5.04 5.69 -18.95
C ASN A 179 3.53 6.01 -19.03
N PRO A 180 2.91 6.57 -17.97
CA PRO A 180 1.47 6.86 -17.98
C PRO A 180 1.09 8.00 -18.93
N ALA A 181 2.05 8.84 -19.33
CA ALA A 181 1.84 9.91 -20.30
C ALA A 181 2.06 9.47 -21.75
N ALA A 182 2.41 8.20 -22.00
CA ALA A 182 2.68 7.72 -23.35
C ALA A 182 1.41 7.78 -24.21
N THR A 183 1.56 8.35 -25.41
CA THR A 183 0.51 8.34 -26.42
C THR A 183 1.10 7.96 -27.77
N ASN A 184 0.34 7.21 -28.56
CA ASN A 184 0.72 6.85 -29.92
C ASN A 184 -0.44 7.12 -30.87
N ARG A 185 -0.20 7.85 -31.97
CA ARG A 185 -1.23 8.24 -32.93
C ARG A 185 -1.14 7.34 -34.16
N ASN A 186 -2.21 6.60 -34.42
CA ASN A 186 -2.30 5.66 -35.54
C ASN A 186 -2.73 6.36 -36.84
N THR A 187 -2.42 5.74 -37.98
CA THR A 187 -2.76 6.24 -39.32
C THR A 187 -4.27 6.40 -39.55
N ASN A 188 -5.10 5.67 -38.80
CA ASN A 188 -6.56 5.75 -38.84
C ASN A 188 -7.15 6.82 -37.88
N ASN A 189 -6.33 7.76 -37.41
CA ASN A 189 -6.63 8.80 -36.42
C ASN A 189 -7.03 8.33 -35.01
N SER A 190 -6.98 7.02 -34.72
CA SER A 190 -7.09 6.55 -33.34
C SER A 190 -5.81 6.86 -32.55
N VAL A 191 -5.92 6.91 -31.23
CA VAL A 191 -4.79 7.15 -30.34
C VAL A 191 -4.80 6.12 -29.23
N ASP A 192 -3.62 5.58 -28.95
CA ASP A 192 -3.35 4.68 -27.83
C ASP A 192 -2.82 5.48 -26.65
N TYR A 193 -3.31 5.19 -25.45
CA TYR A 193 -3.01 5.99 -24.25
C TYR A 193 -2.47 5.13 -23.11
N GLY A 194 -1.51 5.70 -22.38
CA GLY A 194 -1.08 5.25 -21.06
C GLY A 194 -0.25 3.97 -21.05
N LEU A 195 -0.21 3.35 -19.87
CA LEU A 195 0.71 2.25 -19.53
C LEU A 195 0.62 1.05 -20.47
N TRP A 196 -0.61 0.60 -20.78
CA TRP A 196 -0.90 -0.52 -21.67
C TRP A 196 -1.35 -0.09 -23.07
N GLN A 197 -1.12 1.17 -23.45
CA GLN A 197 -1.45 1.70 -24.79
C GLN A 197 -2.88 1.32 -25.23
N VAL A 198 -3.87 1.69 -24.43
CA VAL A 198 -5.28 1.37 -24.70
C VAL A 198 -5.82 2.30 -25.79
N ASN A 199 -6.33 1.72 -26.87
CA ASN A 199 -6.84 2.46 -28.03
C ASN A 199 -8.21 3.09 -27.75
N ASN A 200 -8.33 4.40 -27.92
CA ASN A 200 -9.58 5.13 -27.67
C ASN A 200 -10.74 4.77 -28.62
N ARG A 201 -10.43 4.35 -29.85
CA ARG A 201 -11.45 4.02 -30.87
C ARG A 201 -11.98 2.60 -30.69
N ALA A 202 -11.11 1.67 -30.29
CA ALA A 202 -11.52 0.29 -29.96
C ALA A 202 -12.29 0.23 -28.62
N HIS A 203 -11.99 1.16 -27.70
CA HIS A 203 -12.58 1.19 -26.36
C HIS A 203 -13.15 2.57 -26.00
N PRO A 204 -14.28 2.98 -26.62
CA PRO A 204 -14.86 4.31 -26.46
C PRO A 204 -15.47 4.56 -25.07
N GLN A 205 -15.61 3.53 -24.23
CA GLN A 205 -16.11 3.66 -22.86
C GLN A 205 -15.14 4.39 -21.90
N TRP A 206 -13.88 4.59 -22.27
CA TRP A 206 -12.92 5.38 -21.50
C TRP A 206 -12.49 6.62 -22.28
N THR A 207 -12.49 7.77 -21.61
CA THR A 207 -12.02 9.01 -22.20
C THR A 207 -10.48 9.04 -22.27
N PRO A 208 -9.89 9.88 -23.15
CA PRO A 208 -8.43 10.05 -23.19
C PRO A 208 -7.81 10.43 -21.84
N SER A 209 -8.43 11.35 -21.09
CA SER A 209 -7.91 11.77 -19.78
C SER A 209 -7.98 10.65 -18.75
N GLN A 210 -9.02 9.82 -18.79
CA GLN A 210 -9.13 8.62 -17.96
C GLN A 210 -8.02 7.61 -18.30
N LEU A 211 -7.71 7.41 -19.58
CA LEU A 211 -6.65 6.47 -19.96
C LEU A 211 -5.23 6.95 -19.66
N LEU A 212 -5.03 8.25 -19.37
CA LEU A 212 -3.77 8.79 -18.85
C LEU A 212 -3.63 8.63 -17.33
N ASP A 213 -4.73 8.37 -16.61
CA ASP A 213 -4.66 7.95 -15.20
C ASP A 213 -4.12 6.50 -15.11
N PRO A 214 -3.01 6.25 -14.40
CA PRO A 214 -2.37 4.94 -14.33
C PRO A 214 -3.31 3.81 -13.88
N GLN A 215 -4.15 4.06 -12.87
CA GLN A 215 -5.01 3.03 -12.31
C GLN A 215 -6.17 2.71 -13.25
N THR A 216 -6.77 3.73 -13.85
CA THR A 216 -7.85 3.57 -14.82
C THR A 216 -7.35 2.84 -16.07
N ASN A 217 -6.14 3.16 -16.55
CA ASN A 217 -5.50 2.44 -17.66
C ASN A 217 -5.27 0.94 -17.32
N ALA A 218 -4.81 0.65 -16.09
CA ALA A 218 -4.65 -0.72 -15.61
C ALA A 218 -5.98 -1.49 -15.52
N ASN A 219 -7.04 -0.83 -15.05
CA ASN A 219 -8.39 -1.41 -14.98
C ASN A 219 -8.93 -1.73 -16.39
N ALA A 220 -8.67 -0.86 -17.36
CA ALA A 220 -8.99 -1.12 -18.76
C ALA A 220 -8.22 -2.33 -19.30
N ALA A 221 -6.91 -2.40 -19.08
CA ALA A 221 -6.09 -3.54 -19.48
C ALA A 221 -6.55 -4.87 -18.84
N TRP A 222 -6.90 -4.86 -17.55
CA TRP A 222 -7.49 -6.01 -16.87
C TRP A 222 -8.79 -6.48 -17.52
N SER A 223 -9.68 -5.55 -17.86
CA SER A 223 -10.95 -5.85 -18.53
C SER A 223 -10.74 -6.41 -19.94
N ILE A 224 -9.95 -5.71 -20.77
CA ILE A 224 -9.70 -6.05 -22.18
C ILE A 224 -8.97 -7.39 -22.31
N SER A 225 -8.04 -7.68 -21.39
CA SER A 225 -7.32 -8.96 -21.37
C SER A 225 -8.16 -10.13 -20.88
N GLY A 226 -9.47 -9.95 -20.63
CA GLY A 226 -10.31 -10.99 -20.06
C GLY A 226 -9.80 -11.44 -18.70
N ARG A 227 -9.48 -10.48 -17.82
CA ARG A 227 -8.89 -10.72 -16.49
C ARG A 227 -7.51 -11.39 -16.55
N GLY A 228 -6.68 -10.99 -17.52
CA GLY A 228 -5.33 -11.50 -17.76
C GLY A 228 -5.25 -12.83 -18.49
N GLY A 229 -6.37 -13.40 -18.94
CA GLY A 229 -6.41 -14.68 -19.67
C GLY A 229 -6.13 -14.57 -21.17
N ASN A 230 -6.25 -13.39 -21.78
CA ASN A 230 -6.12 -13.19 -23.23
C ASN A 230 -5.35 -11.91 -23.57
N TRP A 231 -4.07 -12.06 -23.95
CA TRP A 231 -3.21 -10.96 -24.35
C TRP A 231 -3.12 -10.74 -25.87
N ARG A 232 -3.87 -11.50 -26.68
CA ARG A 232 -3.89 -11.34 -28.14
C ARG A 232 -4.28 -9.93 -28.65
N PRO A 233 -5.08 -9.11 -27.92
CA PRO A 233 -5.32 -7.72 -28.32
C PRO A 233 -4.07 -6.84 -28.37
N TRP A 234 -2.99 -7.19 -27.67
CA TRP A 234 -1.77 -6.39 -27.64
C TRP A 234 -0.74 -6.88 -28.67
N VAL A 235 -0.26 -5.96 -29.50
CA VAL A 235 0.79 -6.26 -30.48
C VAL A 235 2.11 -6.55 -29.77
N ALA A 236 2.42 -5.90 -28.65
CA ALA A 236 3.62 -6.23 -27.88
C ALA A 236 3.61 -7.69 -27.35
N TYR A 237 2.43 -8.26 -27.15
CA TYR A 237 2.28 -9.67 -26.81
C TYR A 237 2.49 -10.56 -28.03
N THR A 238 1.71 -10.36 -29.10
CA THR A 238 1.71 -11.25 -30.28
C THR A 238 3.01 -11.21 -31.08
N SER A 239 3.73 -10.09 -31.07
CA SER A 239 5.06 -9.96 -31.68
C SER A 239 6.20 -10.52 -30.81
N GLY A 240 5.93 -10.84 -29.54
CA GLY A 240 6.94 -11.26 -28.57
C GLY A 240 7.80 -10.13 -28.00
N ALA A 241 7.50 -8.86 -28.28
CA ALA A 241 8.28 -7.70 -27.80
C ALA A 241 8.41 -7.67 -26.26
N HIS A 242 7.36 -8.08 -25.55
CA HIS A 242 7.31 -8.18 -24.08
C HIS A 242 8.38 -9.12 -23.46
N THR A 243 9.04 -9.97 -24.25
CA THR A 243 10.09 -10.87 -23.77
C THR A 243 11.51 -10.38 -24.02
N ARG A 244 11.69 -9.26 -24.75
CA ARG A 244 12.99 -8.77 -25.21
C ARG A 244 13.59 -7.74 -24.24
N ASN A 245 14.83 -7.31 -24.49
CA ASN A 245 15.48 -6.16 -23.82
C ASN A 245 15.44 -6.20 -22.27
N GLY A 246 15.53 -7.40 -21.68
CA GLY A 246 15.49 -7.60 -20.24
C GLY A 246 14.15 -7.29 -19.57
N ILE A 247 13.07 -7.12 -20.36
CA ILE A 247 11.72 -6.85 -19.84
C ILE A 247 11.26 -7.92 -18.83
N PRO A 248 11.45 -9.23 -19.05
CA PRO A 248 11.06 -10.25 -18.07
C PRO A 248 11.73 -10.06 -16.70
N ALA A 249 13.01 -9.71 -16.67
CA ALA A 249 13.75 -9.48 -15.43
C ALA A 249 13.25 -8.21 -14.71
N LYS A 250 13.01 -7.12 -15.45
CA LYS A 250 12.44 -5.87 -14.90
C LYS A 250 11.05 -6.08 -14.32
N ALA A 251 10.20 -6.82 -15.05
CA ALA A 251 8.86 -7.16 -14.59
C ALA A 251 8.89 -8.03 -13.34
N ASN A 252 9.72 -9.08 -13.32
CA ASN A 252 9.89 -9.94 -12.15
C ASN A 252 10.33 -9.12 -10.93
N ALA A 253 11.39 -8.32 -11.06
CA ALA A 253 11.90 -7.48 -9.99
C ALA A 253 10.83 -6.53 -9.44
N ALA A 254 10.03 -5.91 -10.32
CA ALA A 254 8.95 -5.02 -9.91
C ALA A 254 7.83 -5.74 -9.15
N VAL A 255 7.42 -6.92 -9.62
CA VAL A 255 6.37 -7.73 -8.98
C VAL A 255 6.84 -8.31 -7.65
N THR A 256 8.11 -8.71 -7.52
CA THR A 256 8.68 -9.19 -6.25
C THR A 256 8.86 -8.08 -5.21
N GLN A 257 8.76 -6.82 -5.62
CA GLN A 257 8.84 -5.64 -4.75
C GLN A 257 7.46 -5.05 -4.40
N LEU A 258 6.37 -5.71 -4.81
CA LEU A 258 5.00 -5.41 -4.41
C LEU A 258 4.61 -6.06 -3.10
#